data_AF-A0A958LYS4-F1
#
_entry.id   AF-A0A958LYS4-F1
#
_cell.length_a   1.000
_cell.length_b   1.000
_cell.length_c   1.000
_cell.angle_alpha   90.00
_cell.angle_beta   90.00
_cell.angle_gamma   90.00
#
_symmetry.space_group_name_H-M   'P 1'
#
loop_
_entity.id
_entity.type
_entity.pdbx_description
1 polymer ?
#
loop_
_entity_poly.entity_id
_entity_poly.type
_entity_poly.pdbx_seq_one_letter_code
_entity_poly.pdbx_strand_id
1 'polypeptide(L)'
;MSIKSTVLSLKVSMSHSQAPYKVIVLLIVMLSVNIRAESSTLDSCSKSYSQADRNFNKLPSLKNQQDFLFLENQLNEYMHTLQLDSITVKPRDLDNLKLRFKNLSLKDQKKILDIISKTYLHVKIFKYSDILPIKKLKRQFDLLLTLTTDSFSFFNERVVKQLKSVESTLQEYYKLMAQKINLSRETDVDNVLYVAYRLQEQLQQNPKFQNEKIYLYGSFVNGKSISILSDLDYAVSNPHLAAKLENLNIQFRDLYQFELTDVQGHMAKKSLIHQYGYLNPIVFVVHANTIEIRVYKTQPFKETQDNPYFLSLFI
;
A
#
# COMPACT_ATOMS: atom_id res chain seq x y z
N MET A 1 59.33 -23.39 8.96
CA MET A 1 58.91 -23.56 7.56
C MET A 1 58.31 -22.25 7.07
N SER A 2 58.88 -21.74 5.99
CA SER A 2 58.52 -20.52 5.25
C SER A 2 57.92 -20.94 3.90
N ILE A 3 57.37 -19.94 3.17
CA ILE A 3 56.75 -19.89 1.83
C ILE A 3 55.21 -19.79 1.95
N LYS A 4 54.61 -18.58 1.91
CA LYS A 4 54.33 -17.68 0.75
C LYS A 4 53.48 -18.39 -0.33
N SER A 5 52.50 -17.84 -1.02
CA SER A 5 51.83 -16.53 -1.19
C SER A 5 50.50 -16.88 -1.91
N THR A 6 49.48 -16.04 -2.11
CA THR A 6 49.49 -14.90 -3.04
C THR A 6 48.15 -14.17 -2.94
N VAL A 7 48.26 -12.85 -2.92
CA VAL A 7 47.23 -11.81 -2.98
C VAL A 7 46.68 -11.69 -4.41
N LEU A 8 45.39 -11.33 -4.57
CA LEU A 8 44.97 -10.43 -5.65
C LEU A 8 43.87 -9.50 -5.14
N SER A 9 44.31 -8.30 -4.77
CA SER A 9 43.50 -7.10 -4.59
C SER A 9 43.15 -6.51 -5.95
N LEU A 10 41.91 -6.04 -6.12
CA LEU A 10 41.59 -5.04 -7.15
C LEU A 10 41.11 -3.77 -6.44
N LYS A 11 42.06 -2.86 -6.30
CA LYS A 11 41.90 -1.45 -5.97
C LYS A 11 41.69 -0.76 -7.32
N VAL A 12 40.58 -0.03 -7.50
CA VAL A 12 40.51 0.98 -8.55
C VAL A 12 40.32 2.33 -7.87
N SER A 13 41.44 3.04 -7.74
CA SER A 13 41.49 4.47 -7.50
C SER A 13 41.53 5.17 -8.85
N MET A 14 40.68 6.19 -9.06
CA MET A 14 40.98 7.25 -10.03
C MET A 14 40.86 8.61 -9.34
N SER A 15 41.97 9.33 -9.33
CA SER A 15 42.10 10.72 -8.89
C SER A 15 42.27 11.63 -10.11
N HIS A 16 41.36 12.60 -10.24
CA HIS A 16 41.53 13.99 -10.71
C HIS A 16 42.59 14.31 -11.78
N SER A 17 42.16 14.85 -12.94
CA SER A 17 42.28 16.29 -13.25
C SER A 17 41.72 16.65 -14.65
N GLN A 18 41.33 17.93 -14.78
CA GLN A 18 41.02 18.72 -16.00
C GLN A 18 39.54 18.81 -16.46
N ALA A 19 38.91 19.91 -16.02
CA ALA A 19 37.73 20.60 -16.59
C ALA A 19 38.08 21.23 -17.97
N PRO A 20 37.23 22.04 -18.69
CA PRO A 20 35.88 22.57 -18.36
C PRO A 20 34.88 22.65 -19.55
N TYR A 21 33.56 22.73 -19.30
CA TYR A 21 32.63 23.55 -20.11
C TYR A 21 31.46 24.13 -19.26
N LYS A 22 31.45 25.47 -19.25
CA LYS A 22 30.47 26.53 -18.89
C LYS A 22 28.98 26.10 -18.78
N VAL A 23 28.25 26.37 -17.68
CA VAL A 23 27.61 27.64 -17.23
C VAL A 23 26.48 28.13 -18.15
N ILE A 24 25.22 28.11 -17.67
CA ILE A 24 24.31 29.28 -17.61
C ILE A 24 23.46 29.20 -16.32
N VAL A 25 23.46 30.31 -15.60
CA VAL A 25 22.70 30.69 -14.41
C VAL A 25 21.39 31.34 -14.84
N LEU A 26 20.29 31.18 -14.09
CA LEU A 26 19.44 32.33 -13.78
C LEU A 26 18.70 32.17 -12.45
N LEU A 27 18.67 33.27 -11.71
CA LEU A 27 18.20 33.48 -10.34
C LEU A 27 17.02 34.49 -10.39
N ILE A 28 16.57 34.94 -9.20
CA ILE A 28 15.64 36.06 -8.89
C ILE A 28 14.15 35.59 -8.89
N VAL A 29 13.32 35.75 -7.83
CA VAL A 29 13.06 36.92 -6.97
C VAL A 29 12.57 36.50 -5.55
N MET A 30 13.05 37.24 -4.55
CA MET A 30 12.59 37.27 -3.14
C MET A 30 11.12 37.69 -3.01
N LEU A 31 10.43 37.24 -1.96
CA LEU A 31 9.60 38.17 -1.17
C LEU A 31 9.32 37.63 0.22
N SER A 32 9.85 38.38 1.18
CA SER A 32 9.58 38.32 2.60
C SER A 32 8.11 38.62 2.88
N VAL A 33 7.44 37.78 3.65
CA VAL A 33 6.25 38.20 4.41
C VAL A 33 6.42 37.71 5.84
N ASN A 34 6.77 38.67 6.71
CA ASN A 34 6.55 38.59 8.14
C ASN A 34 5.04 38.46 8.39
N ILE A 35 4.61 37.40 9.05
CA ILE A 35 3.42 37.44 9.90
C ILE A 35 3.84 36.92 11.27
N ARG A 36 4.08 37.87 12.18
CA ARG A 36 3.78 37.67 13.59
C ARG A 36 2.26 37.62 13.72
N ALA A 37 1.74 36.53 14.24
CA ALA A 37 0.46 36.53 14.92
C ALA A 37 0.56 35.60 16.11
N GLU A 38 0.15 36.15 17.24
CA GLU A 38 0.27 35.64 18.58
C GLU A 38 -0.60 34.40 18.85
N SER A 39 -0.27 33.78 19.97
CA SER A 39 -1.05 32.81 20.73
C SER A 39 -2.57 32.91 20.57
N SER A 40 -3.19 31.79 20.26
CA SER A 40 -4.39 31.36 20.98
C SER A 40 -4.54 29.85 20.86
N THR A 41 -4.60 29.23 22.03
CA THR A 41 -5.25 27.95 22.32
C THR A 41 -6.50 27.72 21.48
N LEU A 42 -6.71 26.51 20.94
CA LEU A 42 -8.01 25.79 20.91
C LEU A 42 -7.97 24.59 19.95
N ASP A 43 -8.43 23.45 20.46
CA ASP A 43 -9.34 22.51 19.79
C ASP A 43 -9.37 22.54 18.26
N SER A 44 -8.51 21.75 17.63
CA SER A 44 -8.68 21.36 16.23
C SER A 44 -8.16 19.96 15.95
N CYS A 45 -8.57 19.00 16.79
CA CYS A 45 -8.39 17.57 16.52
C CYS A 45 -9.59 16.94 15.78
N SER A 46 -10.46 17.74 15.15
CA SER A 46 -11.71 17.23 14.54
C SER A 46 -12.11 17.88 13.20
N LYS A 47 -11.26 18.72 12.58
CA LYS A 47 -11.63 19.42 11.32
C LYS A 47 -10.60 19.23 10.20
N SER A 48 -10.38 17.99 9.80
CA SER A 48 -9.74 17.68 8.50
C SER A 48 -10.61 16.77 7.61
N TYR A 49 -11.83 16.43 8.02
CA TYR A 49 -12.68 15.47 7.32
C TYR A 49 -13.57 16.04 6.21
N SER A 50 -13.66 17.36 6.00
CA SER A 50 -14.74 17.96 5.18
C SER A 50 -14.33 18.52 3.80
N GLN A 51 -13.12 18.27 3.31
CA GLN A 51 -12.70 18.75 1.98
C GLN A 51 -12.58 17.65 0.92
N ALA A 52 -12.33 16.39 1.31
CA ALA A 52 -12.47 15.25 0.40
C ALA A 52 -13.94 15.01 -0.03
N ASP A 53 -14.90 15.49 0.76
CA ASP A 53 -16.34 15.38 0.46
C ASP A 53 -16.81 16.27 -0.69
N ARG A 54 -16.12 17.37 -1.02
CA ARG A 54 -16.66 18.34 -1.99
C ARG A 54 -16.49 17.94 -3.45
N ASN A 55 -15.55 17.04 -3.76
CA ASN A 55 -15.34 16.55 -5.12
C ASN A 55 -16.07 15.21 -5.41
N PHE A 56 -16.58 14.51 -4.40
CA PHE A 56 -17.39 13.30 -4.57
C PHE A 56 -18.87 13.58 -4.92
N ASN A 57 -19.35 14.81 -4.68
CA ASN A 57 -20.71 15.24 -5.04
C ASN A 57 -20.97 15.44 -6.54
N LYS A 58 -20.09 14.93 -7.41
CA LYS A 58 -20.24 14.95 -8.88
C LYS A 58 -20.24 13.54 -9.51
N LEU A 59 -20.79 12.54 -8.82
CA LEU A 59 -21.10 11.26 -9.46
C LEU A 59 -22.51 11.34 -10.11
N PRO A 60 -22.66 11.07 -11.42
CA PRO A 60 -23.92 11.28 -12.15
C PRO A 60 -25.03 10.33 -11.64
N SER A 61 -26.16 10.92 -11.28
CA SER A 61 -27.24 10.33 -10.46
C SER A 61 -28.01 9.14 -11.05
N LEU A 62 -27.87 8.84 -12.35
CA LEU A 62 -28.55 7.71 -13.00
C LEU A 62 -27.65 6.47 -13.20
N LYS A 63 -26.34 6.66 -13.44
CA LYS A 63 -25.39 5.53 -13.50
C LYS A 63 -25.22 4.88 -12.13
N ASN A 64 -25.24 5.69 -11.07
CA ASN A 64 -25.11 5.20 -9.71
C ASN A 64 -26.22 4.21 -9.34
N GLN A 65 -27.49 4.44 -9.70
CA GLN A 65 -28.58 3.53 -9.30
C GLN A 65 -28.46 2.13 -9.93
N GLN A 66 -28.07 2.05 -11.20
CA GLN A 66 -27.84 0.76 -11.87
C GLN A 66 -26.61 0.05 -11.30
N ASP A 67 -25.53 0.79 -11.06
CA ASP A 67 -24.31 0.27 -10.44
C ASP A 67 -24.56 -0.21 -9.00
N PHE A 68 -25.42 0.48 -8.26
CA PHE A 68 -25.86 0.08 -6.91
C PHE A 68 -26.71 -1.18 -6.94
N LEU A 69 -27.71 -1.28 -7.82
CA LEU A 69 -28.56 -2.47 -7.94
C LEU A 69 -27.74 -3.68 -8.41
N PHE A 70 -26.82 -3.46 -9.35
CA PHE A 70 -25.85 -4.47 -9.77
C PHE A 70 -25.03 -4.95 -8.57
N LEU A 71 -24.44 -4.02 -7.81
CA LEU A 71 -23.66 -4.35 -6.62
C LEU A 71 -24.50 -5.13 -5.61
N GLU A 72 -25.67 -4.65 -5.24
CA GLU A 72 -26.58 -5.29 -4.29
C GLU A 72 -26.91 -6.75 -4.65
N ASN A 73 -27.27 -7.00 -5.92
CA ASN A 73 -27.53 -8.35 -6.41
C ASN A 73 -26.31 -9.27 -6.25
N GLN A 74 -25.12 -8.76 -6.60
CA GLN A 74 -23.87 -9.49 -6.44
C GLN A 74 -23.53 -9.74 -4.96
N LEU A 75 -23.84 -8.79 -4.07
CA LEU A 75 -23.61 -8.94 -2.63
C LEU A 75 -24.53 -9.97 -2.00
N ASN A 76 -25.80 -10.00 -2.39
CA ASN A 76 -26.75 -11.00 -1.93
C ASN A 76 -26.28 -12.41 -2.32
N GLU A 77 -25.80 -12.56 -3.55
CA GLU A 77 -25.25 -13.82 -4.04
C GLU A 77 -23.95 -14.23 -3.31
N TYR A 78 -23.07 -13.26 -3.05
CA TYR A 78 -21.85 -13.44 -2.25
C TYR A 78 -22.17 -13.92 -0.84
N MET A 79 -23.08 -13.24 -0.14
CA MET A 79 -23.48 -13.57 1.23
C MET A 79 -24.17 -14.93 1.30
N HIS A 80 -25.09 -15.22 0.38
CA HIS A 80 -25.77 -16.51 0.31
C HIS A 80 -24.78 -17.66 0.10
N THR A 81 -23.84 -17.51 -0.86
CA THR A 81 -22.86 -18.54 -1.18
C THR A 81 -21.89 -18.80 -0.02
N LEU A 82 -21.52 -17.77 0.74
CA LEU A 82 -20.67 -17.90 1.94
C LEU A 82 -21.46 -18.19 3.24
N GLN A 83 -22.79 -18.28 3.15
CA GLN A 83 -23.72 -18.47 4.27
C GLN A 83 -23.48 -17.42 5.38
N LEU A 84 -23.41 -16.16 4.99
CA LEU A 84 -23.18 -15.03 5.89
C LEU A 84 -24.50 -14.34 6.23
N ASP A 85 -24.79 -14.22 7.52
CA ASP A 85 -25.95 -13.46 8.01
C ASP A 85 -25.68 -11.94 7.97
N SER A 86 -24.41 -11.53 8.00
CA SER A 86 -24.00 -10.12 7.93
C SER A 86 -22.55 -9.93 7.51
N ILE A 87 -22.21 -8.72 7.06
CA ILE A 87 -20.84 -8.32 6.70
C ILE A 87 -20.14 -7.71 7.91
N THR A 88 -19.17 -8.43 8.47
CA THR A 88 -18.37 -8.00 9.61
C THR A 88 -16.86 -8.04 9.31
N VAL A 89 -16.09 -7.30 10.11
CA VAL A 89 -14.63 -7.18 9.96
C VAL A 89 -13.89 -7.38 11.27
N LYS A 90 -14.53 -8.02 12.25
CA LYS A 90 -13.83 -8.43 13.47
C LYS A 90 -12.84 -9.54 13.10
N PRO A 91 -11.64 -9.58 13.67
CA PRO A 91 -10.63 -10.56 13.26
C PRO A 91 -11.10 -12.02 13.26
N ARG A 92 -11.83 -12.43 14.29
CA ARG A 92 -12.42 -13.78 14.39
C ARG A 92 -13.38 -14.08 13.24
N ASP A 93 -14.19 -13.11 12.83
CA ASP A 93 -15.16 -13.28 11.75
C ASP A 93 -14.44 -13.38 10.39
N LEU A 94 -13.35 -12.64 10.22
CA LEU A 94 -12.48 -12.72 9.06
C LEU A 94 -11.74 -14.07 8.98
N ASP A 95 -11.27 -14.60 10.11
CA ASP A 95 -10.70 -15.96 10.16
C ASP A 95 -11.75 -17.02 9.82
N ASN A 96 -12.98 -16.89 10.35
CA ASN A 96 -14.11 -17.77 9.98
C ASN A 96 -14.47 -17.66 8.49
N LEU A 97 -14.42 -16.47 7.91
CA LEU A 97 -14.64 -16.25 6.48
C LEU A 97 -13.62 -17.03 5.63
N LYS A 98 -12.33 -17.03 6.01
CA LYS A 98 -11.31 -17.85 5.34
C LYS A 98 -11.66 -19.33 5.40
N LEU A 99 -12.06 -19.82 6.56
CA LEU A 99 -12.43 -21.23 6.76
C LEU A 99 -13.65 -21.62 5.92
N ARG A 100 -14.71 -20.79 5.95
CA ARG A 100 -15.91 -20.96 5.12
C ARG A 100 -15.55 -21.03 3.65
N PHE A 101 -14.79 -20.07 3.14
CA PHE A 101 -14.36 -20.04 1.75
C PHE A 101 -13.55 -21.29 1.36
N LYS A 102 -12.60 -21.74 2.21
CA LYS A 102 -11.81 -22.96 1.95
C LYS A 102 -12.66 -24.23 1.88
N ASN A 103 -13.76 -24.28 2.63
CA ASN A 103 -14.66 -25.43 2.69
C ASN A 103 -15.73 -25.42 1.59
N LEU A 104 -15.85 -24.34 0.81
CA LEU A 104 -16.73 -24.29 -0.36
C LEU A 104 -16.24 -25.25 -1.46
N SER A 105 -17.18 -25.69 -2.29
CA SER A 105 -16.84 -26.40 -3.53
C SER A 105 -15.98 -25.53 -4.45
N LEU A 106 -15.17 -26.14 -5.32
CA LEU A 106 -14.36 -25.37 -6.29
C LEU A 106 -15.23 -24.49 -7.21
N LYS A 107 -16.46 -24.93 -7.51
CA LYS A 107 -17.42 -24.16 -8.29
C LYS A 107 -17.84 -22.89 -7.55
N ASP A 108 -18.15 -23.02 -6.27
CA ASP A 108 -18.59 -21.89 -5.44
C ASP A 108 -17.43 -20.95 -5.10
N GLN A 109 -16.22 -21.47 -4.89
CA GLN A 109 -15.02 -20.64 -4.74
C GLN A 109 -14.79 -19.79 -6.00
N LYS A 110 -14.86 -20.39 -7.19
CA LYS A 110 -14.78 -19.66 -8.47
C LYS A 110 -15.87 -18.62 -8.60
N LYS A 111 -17.09 -18.96 -8.20
CA LYS A 111 -18.24 -18.04 -8.21
C LYS A 111 -18.00 -16.82 -7.31
N ILE A 112 -17.52 -17.03 -6.09
CA ILE A 112 -17.17 -15.93 -5.17
C ILE A 112 -16.06 -15.05 -5.77
N LEU A 113 -15.02 -15.65 -6.34
CA LEU A 113 -13.94 -14.89 -6.97
C LEU A 113 -14.39 -14.12 -8.21
N ASP A 114 -15.32 -14.66 -8.98
CA ASP A 114 -15.94 -13.97 -10.13
C ASP A 114 -16.77 -12.77 -9.67
N ILE A 115 -17.55 -12.92 -8.59
CA ILE A 115 -18.28 -11.80 -7.96
C ILE A 115 -17.29 -10.71 -7.52
N ILE A 116 -16.22 -11.08 -6.80
CA ILE A 116 -15.18 -10.13 -6.36
C ILE A 116 -14.59 -9.42 -7.59
N SER A 117 -14.19 -10.18 -8.61
CA SER A 117 -13.59 -9.64 -9.82
C SER A 117 -14.47 -8.59 -10.51
N LYS A 118 -15.77 -8.87 -10.66
CA LYS A 118 -16.73 -7.97 -11.31
C LYS A 118 -17.10 -6.75 -10.46
N THR A 119 -17.06 -6.88 -9.14
CA THR A 119 -17.57 -5.85 -8.22
C THR A 119 -16.48 -5.05 -7.49
N TYR A 120 -15.21 -5.47 -7.55
CA TYR A 120 -14.14 -4.83 -6.78
C TYR A 120 -14.01 -3.33 -7.08
N LEU A 121 -14.11 -2.93 -8.35
CA LEU A 121 -14.08 -1.53 -8.76
C LEU A 121 -15.24 -0.73 -8.14
N HIS A 122 -16.46 -1.26 -8.22
CA HIS A 122 -17.65 -0.66 -7.62
C HIS A 122 -17.49 -0.49 -6.11
N VAL A 123 -17.02 -1.53 -5.42
CA VAL A 123 -16.72 -1.49 -3.98
C VAL A 123 -15.68 -0.43 -3.65
N LYS A 124 -14.66 -0.24 -4.49
CA LYS A 124 -13.64 0.79 -4.27
C LYS A 124 -14.19 2.21 -4.48
N ILE A 125 -15.03 2.43 -5.49
CA ILE A 125 -15.67 3.72 -5.78
C ILE A 125 -16.66 4.09 -4.66
N PHE A 126 -17.50 3.15 -4.23
CA PHE A 126 -18.54 3.39 -3.24
C PHE A 126 -18.08 3.23 -1.78
N LYS A 127 -16.78 3.03 -1.51
CA LYS A 127 -16.28 2.76 -0.13
C LYS A 127 -16.53 3.89 0.88
N TYR A 128 -16.78 5.11 0.38
CA TYR A 128 -17.12 6.30 1.17
C TYR A 128 -18.63 6.59 1.22
N SER A 129 -19.46 5.75 0.58
CA SER A 129 -20.91 5.85 0.66
C SER A 129 -21.43 5.21 1.94
N ASP A 130 -22.43 5.85 2.56
CA ASP A 130 -23.15 5.34 3.73
C ASP A 130 -24.24 4.30 3.40
N ILE A 131 -24.51 4.07 2.11
CA ILE A 131 -25.70 3.34 1.64
C ILE A 131 -25.60 1.82 1.88
N LEU A 132 -24.40 1.28 2.10
CA LEU A 132 -24.14 -0.15 2.34
C LEU A 132 -22.87 -0.32 3.20
N PRO A 133 -22.62 -1.50 3.82
CA PRO A 133 -21.37 -1.76 4.55
C PRO A 133 -20.15 -1.95 3.61
N ILE A 134 -20.02 -1.13 2.55
CA ILE A 134 -19.02 -1.26 1.47
C ILE A 134 -17.60 -1.25 2.00
N LYS A 135 -17.29 -0.37 2.97
CA LYS A 135 -15.97 -0.34 3.61
C LYS A 135 -15.62 -1.66 4.30
N LYS A 136 -16.61 -2.33 4.91
CA LYS A 136 -16.44 -3.63 5.56
C LYS A 136 -16.27 -4.75 4.52
N LEU A 137 -17.09 -4.71 3.47
CA LEU A 137 -17.02 -5.65 2.35
C LEU A 137 -15.67 -5.60 1.64
N LYS A 138 -15.12 -4.41 1.38
CA LYS A 138 -13.79 -4.26 0.78
C LYS A 138 -12.73 -5.06 1.53
N ARG A 139 -12.76 -5.03 2.86
CA ARG A 139 -11.81 -5.80 3.70
C ARG A 139 -11.98 -7.30 3.54
N GLN A 140 -13.21 -7.78 3.40
CA GLN A 140 -13.48 -9.21 3.13
C GLN A 140 -12.97 -9.61 1.73
N PHE A 141 -13.14 -8.76 0.72
CA PHE A 141 -12.59 -8.98 -0.62
C PHE A 141 -11.07 -9.01 -0.61
N ASP A 142 -10.43 -8.04 0.04
CA ASP A 142 -8.98 -7.97 0.22
C ASP A 142 -8.44 -9.25 0.87
N LEU A 143 -9.15 -9.80 1.86
CA LEU A 143 -8.79 -11.03 2.54
C LEU A 143 -8.86 -12.26 1.63
N LEU A 144 -9.95 -12.41 0.89
CA LEU A 144 -10.15 -13.56 0.00
C LEU A 144 -9.20 -13.52 -1.21
N LEU A 145 -8.88 -12.32 -1.71
CA LEU A 145 -7.84 -12.14 -2.72
C LEU A 145 -6.48 -12.55 -2.17
N THR A 146 -6.12 -12.09 -0.96
CA THR A 146 -4.88 -12.49 -0.27
C THR A 146 -4.78 -14.01 -0.12
N LEU A 147 -5.88 -14.64 0.30
CA LEU A 147 -5.94 -16.09 0.48
C LEU A 147 -5.73 -16.87 -0.83
N THR A 148 -6.26 -16.38 -1.94
CA THR A 148 -6.25 -17.11 -3.23
C THR A 148 -5.09 -16.76 -4.14
N THR A 149 -4.35 -15.70 -3.85
CA THR A 149 -3.12 -15.36 -4.57
C THR A 149 -1.90 -16.07 -3.99
N ASP A 150 -1.92 -16.40 -2.69
CA ASP A 150 -0.80 -16.99 -1.95
C ASP A 150 0.54 -16.31 -2.28
N SER A 151 0.58 -15.00 -1.99
CA SER A 151 1.71 -14.13 -2.35
C SER A 151 3.04 -14.65 -1.80
N PHE A 152 3.05 -15.26 -0.62
CA PHE A 152 4.25 -15.85 -0.04
C PHE A 152 4.84 -16.93 -0.97
N SER A 153 4.05 -17.92 -1.36
CA SER A 153 4.49 -18.98 -2.27
C SER A 153 4.89 -18.44 -3.64
N PHE A 154 4.13 -17.46 -4.15
CA PHE A 154 4.42 -16.79 -5.42
C PHE A 154 5.81 -16.13 -5.43
N PHE A 155 6.14 -15.36 -4.39
CA PHE A 155 7.43 -14.67 -4.27
C PHE A 155 8.57 -15.63 -3.94
N ASN A 156 8.33 -16.62 -3.07
CA ASN A 156 9.33 -17.65 -2.76
C ASN A 156 9.78 -18.37 -4.03
N GLU A 157 8.83 -18.78 -4.87
CA GLU A 157 9.12 -19.47 -6.12
C GLU A 157 9.94 -18.59 -7.07
N ARG A 158 9.51 -17.34 -7.32
CA ARG A 158 10.15 -16.46 -8.30
C ARG A 158 11.49 -15.91 -7.85
N VAL A 159 11.57 -15.40 -6.63
CA VAL A 159 12.77 -14.71 -6.15
C VAL A 159 13.77 -15.71 -5.59
N VAL A 160 13.34 -16.64 -4.73
CA VAL A 160 14.27 -17.55 -4.05
C VAL A 160 14.68 -18.72 -4.93
N LYS A 161 13.72 -19.36 -5.61
CA LYS A 161 14.05 -20.56 -6.41
C LYS A 161 14.46 -20.23 -7.84
N GLN A 162 13.80 -19.26 -8.48
CA GLN A 162 14.08 -18.89 -9.87
C GLN A 162 15.03 -17.69 -10.00
N LEU A 163 15.45 -17.09 -8.88
CA LEU A 163 16.40 -15.98 -8.85
C LEU A 163 15.99 -14.76 -9.70
N LYS A 164 14.68 -14.53 -9.85
CA LYS A 164 14.16 -13.31 -10.47
C LYS A 164 14.39 -12.11 -9.55
N SER A 165 14.55 -10.92 -10.15
CA SER A 165 14.60 -9.69 -9.37
C SER A 165 13.28 -9.43 -8.64
N VAL A 166 13.36 -8.70 -7.53
CA VAL A 166 12.20 -8.39 -6.69
C VAL A 166 11.22 -7.48 -7.45
N GLU A 167 11.75 -6.52 -8.21
CA GLU A 167 11.01 -5.57 -9.04
C GLU A 167 10.24 -6.27 -10.16
N SER A 168 10.90 -7.18 -10.89
CA SER A 168 10.24 -7.97 -11.93
C SER A 168 9.15 -8.87 -11.34
N THR A 169 9.40 -9.46 -10.17
CA THR A 169 8.42 -10.28 -9.45
C THR A 169 7.22 -9.46 -8.98
N LEU A 170 7.45 -8.24 -8.48
CA LEU A 170 6.38 -7.29 -8.13
C LEU A 170 5.52 -6.94 -9.35
N GLN A 171 6.14 -6.72 -10.52
CA GLN A 171 5.40 -6.37 -11.74
C GLN A 171 4.50 -7.52 -12.18
N GLU A 172 5.04 -8.75 -12.18
CA GLU A 172 4.25 -9.96 -12.45
C GLU A 172 3.11 -10.14 -11.43
N TYR A 173 3.37 -9.84 -10.15
CA TYR A 173 2.35 -9.90 -9.11
C TYR A 173 1.25 -8.85 -9.31
N TYR A 174 1.59 -7.61 -9.65
CA TYR A 174 0.61 -6.55 -9.91
C TYR A 174 -0.25 -6.85 -11.14
N LYS A 175 0.35 -7.43 -12.18
CA LYS A 175 -0.40 -7.94 -13.34
C LYS A 175 -1.39 -9.04 -12.94
N LEU A 176 -0.95 -10.00 -12.15
CA LEU A 176 -1.83 -11.07 -11.63
C LEU A 176 -2.98 -10.49 -10.80
N MET A 177 -2.69 -9.51 -9.94
CA MET A 177 -3.71 -8.85 -9.13
C MET A 177 -4.70 -8.07 -9.99
N ALA A 178 -4.23 -7.29 -10.96
CA ALA A 178 -5.08 -6.56 -11.90
C ALA A 178 -6.04 -7.49 -12.65
N GLN A 179 -5.57 -8.67 -13.08
CA GLN A 179 -6.41 -9.69 -13.71
C GLN A 179 -7.48 -10.24 -12.76
N LYS A 180 -7.11 -10.53 -11.50
CA LYS A 180 -8.04 -11.08 -10.48
C LYS A 180 -9.17 -10.11 -10.12
N ILE A 181 -8.94 -8.80 -10.23
CA ILE A 181 -9.93 -7.76 -9.93
C ILE A 181 -10.40 -6.98 -11.16
N ASN A 182 -10.19 -7.55 -12.35
CA ASN A 182 -10.64 -7.04 -13.65
C ASN A 182 -10.34 -5.55 -13.88
N LEU A 183 -9.10 -5.15 -13.60
CA LEU A 183 -8.63 -3.80 -13.89
C LEU A 183 -8.12 -3.68 -15.32
N SER A 184 -8.47 -2.58 -15.98
CA SER A 184 -8.01 -2.27 -17.34
C SER A 184 -6.51 -1.95 -17.42
N ARG A 185 -5.91 -1.54 -16.29
CA ARG A 185 -4.48 -1.25 -16.18
C ARG A 185 -3.98 -1.69 -14.80
N GLU A 186 -2.82 -2.32 -14.78
CA GLU A 186 -2.13 -2.69 -13.54
C GLU A 186 -1.47 -1.48 -12.87
N THR A 187 -1.19 -1.65 -11.57
CA THR A 187 -0.35 -0.69 -10.84
C THR A 187 1.06 -0.77 -11.38
N ASP A 188 1.67 0.38 -11.60
CA ASP A 188 3.07 0.46 -12.03
C ASP A 188 3.99 0.31 -10.82
N VAL A 189 4.91 -0.66 -10.87
CA VAL A 189 5.88 -0.89 -9.79
C VAL A 189 6.80 0.32 -9.62
N ASP A 190 7.15 1.00 -10.71
CA ASP A 190 8.06 2.16 -10.65
C ASP A 190 7.45 3.29 -9.84
N ASN A 191 6.12 3.48 -9.92
CA ASN A 191 5.42 4.47 -9.11
C ASN A 191 5.44 4.10 -7.61
N VAL A 192 5.29 2.82 -7.29
CA VAL A 192 5.35 2.36 -5.89
C VAL A 192 6.75 2.52 -5.32
N LEU A 193 7.77 2.12 -6.09
CA LEU A 193 9.17 2.27 -5.70
C LEU A 193 9.57 3.74 -5.59
N TYR A 194 9.13 4.58 -6.51
CA TYR A 194 9.37 6.02 -6.44
C TYR A 194 8.84 6.61 -5.13
N VAL A 195 7.59 6.29 -4.73
CA VAL A 195 7.05 6.73 -3.44
C VAL A 195 7.92 6.24 -2.28
N ALA A 196 8.35 4.98 -2.29
CA ALA A 196 9.23 4.42 -1.26
C ALA A 196 10.60 5.12 -1.20
N TYR A 197 11.22 5.42 -2.33
CA TYR A 197 12.49 6.17 -2.40
C TYR A 197 12.35 7.60 -1.89
N ARG A 198 11.26 8.30 -2.22
CA ARG A 198 11.00 9.66 -1.70
C ARG A 198 10.84 9.66 -0.19
N LEU A 199 10.20 8.63 0.37
CA LEU A 199 10.10 8.47 1.81
C LEU A 199 11.45 8.13 2.45
N GLN A 200 12.26 7.31 1.80
CA GLN A 200 13.62 7.00 2.22
C GLN A 200 14.49 8.27 2.29
N GLU A 201 14.44 9.12 1.25
CA GLU A 201 15.14 10.42 1.24
C GLU A 201 14.78 11.27 2.46
N GLN A 202 13.51 11.27 2.88
CA GLN A 202 13.09 12.02 4.07
C GLN A 202 13.69 11.51 5.39
N LEU A 203 13.96 10.20 5.47
CA LEU A 203 14.64 9.59 6.61
C LEU A 203 16.16 9.87 6.57
N GLN A 204 16.76 9.89 5.37
CA GLN A 204 18.18 10.20 5.18
C GLN A 204 18.52 11.66 5.51
N GLN A 205 17.69 12.60 5.03
CA GLN A 205 17.94 14.03 5.16
C GLN A 205 17.79 14.55 6.61
N ASN A 206 17.09 13.80 7.48
CA ASN A 206 16.89 14.20 8.85
C ASN A 206 17.59 13.22 9.81
N PRO A 207 18.72 13.61 10.43
CA PRO A 207 19.43 12.77 11.40
C PRO A 207 18.55 12.23 12.53
N LYS A 208 17.47 12.95 12.91
CA LYS A 208 16.53 12.52 13.95
C LYS A 208 15.67 11.33 13.55
N PHE A 209 15.55 11.04 12.24
CA PHE A 209 14.69 9.97 11.71
C PHE A 209 15.47 8.82 11.06
N GLN A 210 16.81 8.82 11.13
CA GLN A 210 17.62 7.77 10.49
C GLN A 210 17.30 6.34 10.97
N ASN A 211 16.85 6.20 12.23
CA ASN A 211 16.48 4.91 12.82
C ASN A 211 14.96 4.62 12.76
N GLU A 212 14.18 5.53 12.20
CA GLU A 212 12.75 5.35 12.04
C GLU A 212 12.42 4.50 10.82
N LYS A 213 11.19 3.99 10.80
CA LYS A 213 10.67 3.16 9.71
C LYS A 213 9.30 3.65 9.29
N ILE A 214 9.04 3.59 7.99
CA ILE A 214 7.73 3.88 7.41
C ILE A 214 7.21 2.59 6.79
N TYR A 215 6.01 2.19 7.18
CA TYR A 215 5.37 0.97 6.70
C TYR A 215 4.32 1.34 5.67
N LEU A 216 4.58 1.10 4.39
CA LEU A 216 3.59 1.24 3.33
C LEU A 216 2.83 -0.08 3.18
N TYR A 217 1.50 0.01 3.18
CA TYR A 217 0.62 -1.13 3.05
C TYR A 217 -0.63 -0.73 2.24
N GLY A 218 -1.63 -1.62 2.18
CA GLY A 218 -2.91 -1.29 1.58
C GLY A 218 -2.96 -1.56 0.08
N SER A 219 -3.92 -0.93 -0.58
CA SER A 219 -4.27 -1.28 -1.98
C SER A 219 -3.15 -0.94 -2.96
N PHE A 220 -2.46 0.19 -2.75
CA PHE A 220 -1.41 0.69 -3.63
C PHE A 220 -0.24 -0.28 -3.76
N VAL A 221 0.38 -0.67 -2.64
CA VAL A 221 1.54 -1.58 -2.66
C VAL A 221 1.19 -3.06 -2.85
N ASN A 222 -0.10 -3.40 -2.97
CA ASN A 222 -0.57 -4.76 -3.22
C ASN A 222 -1.15 -4.93 -4.64
N GLY A 223 -0.92 -3.97 -5.54
CA GLY A 223 -1.37 -4.07 -6.94
C GLY A 223 -2.89 -4.01 -7.11
N LYS A 224 -3.60 -3.44 -6.12
CA LYS A 224 -5.06 -3.26 -6.13
C LYS A 224 -5.44 -1.81 -6.40
N SER A 225 -4.50 -1.05 -6.96
CA SER A 225 -4.68 0.34 -7.33
C SER A 225 -5.36 0.46 -8.69
N ILE A 226 -6.26 1.43 -8.84
CA ILE A 226 -7.00 1.66 -10.08
C ILE A 226 -6.45 2.94 -10.71
N SER A 227 -6.36 2.98 -12.04
CA SER A 227 -5.61 4.00 -12.79
C SER A 227 -5.97 5.46 -12.46
N ILE A 228 -7.15 5.71 -11.92
CA ILE A 228 -7.64 7.06 -11.58
C ILE A 228 -7.64 7.28 -10.05
N LEU A 229 -7.64 6.23 -9.22
CA LEU A 229 -7.85 6.34 -7.78
C LEU A 229 -6.96 5.35 -7.00
N SER A 230 -5.98 5.88 -6.27
CA SER A 230 -5.13 5.08 -5.39
C SER A 230 -5.11 5.66 -3.98
N ASP A 231 -5.36 4.81 -2.98
CA ASP A 231 -5.16 5.18 -1.58
C ASP A 231 -3.76 4.75 -1.18
N LEU A 232 -2.93 5.70 -0.75
CA LEU A 232 -1.64 5.44 -0.14
C LEU A 232 -1.84 5.32 1.36
N ASP A 233 -1.77 4.09 1.87
CA ASP A 233 -1.85 3.83 3.30
C ASP A 233 -0.42 3.67 3.88
N TYR A 234 -0.13 4.39 4.97
CA TYR A 234 1.14 4.25 5.66
C TYR A 234 1.02 4.29 7.18
N ALA A 235 1.98 3.67 7.85
CA ALA A 235 2.08 3.63 9.30
C ALA A 235 3.49 4.02 9.76
N VAL A 236 3.57 4.72 10.89
CA VAL A 236 4.83 5.09 11.55
C VAL A 236 4.73 4.94 13.07
N SER A 237 5.86 4.72 13.74
CA SER A 237 5.90 4.63 15.21
C SER A 237 6.22 5.94 15.92
N ASN A 238 6.71 6.95 15.19
CA ASN A 238 7.16 8.22 15.77
C ASN A 238 6.19 9.36 15.41
N PRO A 239 5.61 10.05 16.40
CA PRO A 239 4.61 11.11 16.16
C PRO A 239 5.21 12.33 15.45
N HIS A 240 6.49 12.64 15.67
CA HIS A 240 7.15 13.73 14.96
C HIS A 240 7.38 13.40 13.49
N LEU A 241 7.67 12.13 13.18
CA LEU A 241 7.76 11.67 11.80
C LEU A 241 6.36 11.70 11.15
N ALA A 242 5.32 11.26 11.86
CA ALA A 242 3.94 11.32 11.37
C ALA A 242 3.53 12.75 10.96
N ALA A 243 3.76 13.74 11.84
CA ALA A 243 3.46 15.15 11.55
C ALA A 243 4.28 15.69 10.37
N LYS A 244 5.55 15.26 10.22
CA LYS A 244 6.37 15.64 9.07
C LYS A 244 5.82 15.05 7.76
N LEU A 245 5.40 13.78 7.79
CA LEU A 245 4.85 13.09 6.62
C LEU A 245 3.47 13.61 6.23
N GLU A 246 2.69 14.14 7.17
CA GLU A 246 1.43 14.82 6.87
C GLU A 246 1.64 16.11 6.05
N ASN A 247 2.71 16.87 6.33
CA ASN A 247 3.10 18.00 5.48
C ASN A 247 3.63 17.55 4.11
N LEU A 248 4.32 16.40 4.06
CA LEU A 248 4.80 15.80 2.82
C LEU A 248 3.66 15.21 1.97
N ASN A 249 2.59 14.75 2.61
CA ASN A 249 1.37 14.27 1.97
C ASN A 249 0.75 15.33 1.05
N ILE A 250 0.74 16.59 1.49
CA ILE A 250 0.32 17.73 0.68
C ILE A 250 1.18 17.83 -0.58
N GLN A 251 2.50 17.67 -0.45
CA GLN A 251 3.42 17.69 -1.61
C GLN A 251 3.26 16.47 -2.51
N PHE A 252 2.97 15.28 -1.96
CA PHE A 252 2.70 14.09 -2.77
C PHE A 252 1.47 14.29 -3.65
N ARG A 253 0.40 14.91 -3.15
CA ARG A 253 -0.79 15.22 -3.96
C ARG A 253 -0.45 16.14 -5.15
N ASP A 254 0.49 17.05 -4.97
CA ASP A 254 0.90 18.03 -5.98
C ASP A 254 1.99 17.50 -6.95
N LEU A 255 2.79 16.51 -6.51
CA LEU A 255 3.96 16.03 -7.25
C LEU A 255 3.67 14.94 -8.27
N TYR A 256 2.46 14.36 -8.28
CA TYR A 256 2.21 13.14 -9.03
C TYR A 256 1.37 13.34 -10.29
N GLN A 257 1.94 12.89 -11.42
CA GLN A 257 1.22 12.60 -12.68
C GLN A 257 0.25 11.41 -12.56
N PHE A 258 -0.01 10.94 -11.34
CA PHE A 258 -0.93 9.86 -10.98
C PHE A 258 -1.77 10.30 -9.78
N GLU A 259 -3.08 10.32 -9.97
CA GLU A 259 -4.04 10.90 -9.02
C GLU A 259 -4.24 9.95 -7.81
N LEU A 260 -3.62 10.31 -6.67
CA LEU A 260 -3.91 9.65 -5.39
C LEU A 260 -5.24 10.20 -4.86
N THR A 261 -6.23 9.33 -4.67
CA THR A 261 -7.53 9.75 -4.10
C THR A 261 -7.42 10.15 -2.66
N ASP A 262 -6.56 9.47 -1.93
CA ASP A 262 -6.35 9.70 -0.53
C ASP A 262 -4.99 9.18 -0.08
N VAL A 263 -4.49 9.76 0.99
CA VAL A 263 -3.24 9.35 1.62
C VAL A 263 -3.49 9.33 3.11
N GLN A 264 -3.53 8.13 3.67
CA GLN A 264 -3.90 7.88 5.06
C GLN A 264 -2.69 7.44 5.85
N GLY A 265 -2.17 8.36 6.66
CA GLY A 265 -1.15 8.07 7.66
C GLY A 265 -1.78 7.72 8.99
N HIS A 266 -1.18 6.77 9.72
CA HIS A 266 -1.57 6.54 11.11
C HIS A 266 -0.39 6.12 11.99
N MET A 267 -0.56 6.37 13.29
CA MET A 267 0.39 5.95 14.30
C MET A 267 0.20 4.47 14.63
N ALA A 268 1.29 3.72 14.59
CA ALA A 268 1.32 2.29 14.87
C ALA A 268 2.18 1.98 16.08
N LYS A 269 1.64 1.23 17.04
CA LYS A 269 2.48 0.58 18.05
C LYS A 269 3.31 -0.49 17.37
N LYS A 270 4.58 -0.63 17.79
CA LYS A 270 5.50 -1.61 17.21
C LYS A 270 4.95 -3.04 17.22
N SER A 271 4.22 -3.40 18.27
CA SER A 271 3.57 -4.71 18.42
C SER A 271 2.44 -4.98 17.41
N LEU A 272 1.92 -3.95 16.72
CA LEU A 272 0.78 -4.08 15.81
C LEU A 272 1.20 -4.08 14.34
N ILE A 273 2.47 -3.83 14.03
CA ILE A 273 2.96 -3.66 12.65
C ILE A 273 2.69 -4.90 11.79
N HIS A 274 2.85 -6.09 12.36
CA HIS A 274 2.65 -7.31 11.61
C HIS A 274 1.19 -7.55 11.22
N GLN A 275 0.24 -6.90 11.91
CA GLN A 275 -1.20 -7.00 11.59
C GLN A 275 -1.53 -6.43 10.22
N TYR A 276 -0.70 -5.53 9.66
CA TYR A 276 -0.90 -5.05 8.29
C TYR A 276 -0.80 -6.19 7.28
N GLY A 277 0.07 -7.17 7.55
CA GLY A 277 0.25 -8.39 6.76
C GLY A 277 -1.00 -9.27 6.64
N TYR A 278 -1.96 -9.13 7.57
CA TYR A 278 -3.15 -9.98 7.63
C TYR A 278 -4.12 -9.75 6.45
N LEU A 279 -4.27 -8.49 6.02
CA LEU A 279 -5.11 -8.09 4.88
C LEU A 279 -4.30 -7.66 3.65
N ASN A 280 -3.02 -7.37 3.84
CA ASN A 280 -2.12 -6.85 2.83
C ASN A 280 -0.84 -7.68 2.87
N PRO A 281 -0.75 -8.77 2.09
CA PRO A 281 0.35 -9.70 2.19
C PRO A 281 1.70 -9.06 1.84
N ILE A 282 1.71 -7.95 1.09
CA ILE A 282 2.92 -7.18 0.79
C ILE A 282 2.91 -5.90 1.62
N VAL A 283 4.00 -5.68 2.37
CA VAL A 283 4.28 -4.46 3.13
C VAL A 283 5.69 -3.99 2.80
N PHE A 284 5.83 -2.73 2.38
CA PHE A 284 7.14 -2.11 2.20
C PHE A 284 7.53 -1.45 3.53
N VAL A 285 8.70 -1.80 4.03
CA VAL A 285 9.34 -1.20 5.20
C VAL A 285 10.45 -0.31 4.68
N VAL A 286 10.20 0.98 4.70
CA VAL A 286 11.16 2.00 4.23
C VAL A 286 12.07 2.36 5.39
N HIS A 287 13.35 2.08 5.23
CA HIS A 287 14.43 2.50 6.12
C HIS A 287 15.19 3.67 5.49
N ALA A 288 16.05 4.34 6.27
CA ALA A 288 16.91 5.38 5.73
C ALA A 288 17.87 4.86 4.63
N ASN A 289 18.35 3.62 4.69
CA ASN A 289 19.37 3.15 3.73
C ASN A 289 18.91 1.99 2.84
N THR A 290 17.74 1.42 3.10
CA THR A 290 17.23 0.24 2.37
C THR A 290 15.71 0.28 2.28
N ILE A 291 15.16 -0.45 1.31
CA ILE A 291 13.74 -0.76 1.28
C ILE A 291 13.59 -2.27 1.48
N GLU A 292 12.97 -2.68 2.58
CA GLU A 292 12.65 -4.08 2.84
C GLU A 292 11.19 -4.34 2.41
N ILE A 293 10.98 -5.33 1.55
CA ILE A 293 9.65 -5.82 1.19
C ILE A 293 9.38 -7.07 2.01
N ARG A 294 8.37 -7.00 2.87
CA ARG A 294 7.87 -8.14 3.63
C ARG A 294 6.68 -8.76 2.91
N VAL A 295 6.81 -10.04 2.58
CA VAL A 295 5.72 -10.84 2.00
C VAL A 295 5.23 -11.82 3.07
N TYR A 296 4.09 -11.52 3.67
CA TYR A 296 3.48 -12.30 4.73
C TYR A 296 2.76 -13.55 4.19
N LYS A 297 2.92 -14.66 4.90
CA LYS A 297 2.12 -15.86 4.66
C LYS A 297 0.70 -15.65 5.18
N THR A 298 -0.29 -16.13 4.44
CA THR A 298 -1.67 -16.10 4.88
C THR A 298 -1.87 -17.01 6.09
N GLN A 299 -2.11 -16.40 7.26
CA GLN A 299 -2.27 -17.08 8.54
C GLN A 299 -3.52 -16.55 9.29
N PRO A 300 -3.98 -17.24 10.35
CA PRO A 300 -4.95 -16.69 11.30
C PRO A 300 -4.45 -15.39 11.92
N PHE A 301 -5.37 -14.49 12.29
CA PHE A 301 -5.01 -13.15 12.75
C PHE A 301 -4.08 -13.13 13.98
N LYS A 302 -4.34 -14.01 14.96
CA LYS A 302 -3.49 -14.12 16.16
C LYS A 302 -2.07 -14.55 15.83
N GLU A 303 -1.91 -15.51 14.92
CA GLU A 303 -0.58 -15.97 14.50
C GLU A 303 0.19 -14.86 13.77
N THR A 304 -0.49 -14.03 12.99
CA THR A 304 0.12 -12.84 12.37
C THR A 304 0.62 -11.82 13.39
N GLN A 305 0.15 -11.85 14.65
CA GLN A 305 0.65 -10.99 15.73
C GLN A 305 1.80 -11.63 16.49
N ASP A 306 1.59 -12.87 16.94
CA ASP A 306 2.45 -13.51 17.93
C ASP A 306 3.69 -14.15 17.29
N ASN A 307 3.53 -14.70 16.08
CA ASN A 307 4.59 -15.38 15.35
C ASN A 307 4.46 -15.16 13.82
N PRO A 308 4.66 -13.92 13.36
CA PRO A 308 4.45 -13.56 11.95
C PRO A 308 5.45 -14.30 11.07
N TYR A 309 4.94 -15.02 10.06
CA TYR A 309 5.79 -15.66 9.07
C TYR A 309 5.79 -14.87 7.76
N PHE A 310 6.96 -14.34 7.38
CA PHE A 310 7.14 -13.55 6.16
C PHE A 310 8.51 -13.78 5.51
N LEU A 311 8.60 -13.53 4.21
CA LEU A 311 9.87 -13.36 3.49
C LEU A 311 10.30 -11.90 3.58
N SER A 312 11.57 -11.65 3.87
CA SER A 312 12.18 -10.34 3.74
C SER A 312 13.01 -10.28 2.47
N LEU A 313 12.63 -9.39 1.56
CA LEU A 313 13.31 -9.12 0.31
C LEU A 313 13.83 -7.68 0.35
N PHE A 314 14.99 -7.41 -0.23
CA PHE A 314 15.61 -6.09 -0.17
C PHE A 314 15.81 -5.52 -1.57
N ILE A 315 15.52 -4.23 -1.70
CA ILE A 315 15.82 -3.38 -2.85
C ILE A 315 16.81 -2.30 -2.37
#